data_AF-A0A6J6CTB6-F1
#
_entry.id   AF-A0A6J6CTB6-F1
#
_cell.length_a   1.000
_cell.length_b   1.000
_cell.length_c   1.000
_cell.angle_alpha   90.00
_cell.angle_beta   90.00
_cell.angle_gamma   90.00
#
_symmetry.space_group_name_H-M   'P 1'
#
loop_
_entity.id
_entity.type
_entity.pdbx_description
1 polymer ?
#
loop_
_entity_poly.entity_id
_entity_poly.type
_entity_poly.pdbx_seq_one_letter_code
_entity_poly.pdbx_strand_id
1 'polypeptide(L)'
;MLDEPTFPGCVVSVRTIGMLRMSDEAGGDDKLLCVAAGDIRKDYLTDIKDLPSFELEEIKHFFQVYKSLEPNKAVHGGDWVDQRAAEEEINASYARFKKH
;
A
#
# COMPACT_ATOMS: atom_id res chain seq x y z
N MET A 1 3.40 -6.83 -5.25
CA MET A 1 4.52 -6.76 -6.18
C MET A 1 4.53 -8.03 -6.98
N LEU A 2 4.32 -7.84 -8.27
CA LEU A 2 4.27 -8.87 -9.29
C LEU A 2 5.34 -8.52 -10.31
N ASP A 3 5.88 -9.53 -10.97
CA ASP A 3 6.93 -9.30 -11.99
C ASP A 3 6.32 -8.71 -13.28
N GLU A 4 5.04 -9.00 -13.53
CA GLU A 4 4.28 -8.53 -14.68
C GLU A 4 2.91 -8.02 -14.24
N PRO A 5 2.32 -7.03 -14.95
CA PRO A 5 1.00 -6.51 -14.64
C PRO A 5 -0.10 -7.55 -14.87
N THR A 6 -1.20 -7.42 -14.12
CA THR A 6 -2.40 -8.25 -14.29
C THR A 6 -3.48 -7.50 -15.09
N PHE A 7 -4.68 -8.07 -15.16
CA PHE A 7 -5.86 -7.46 -15.76
C PHE A 7 -6.91 -7.08 -14.69
N PRO A 8 -7.81 -6.10 -14.97
CA PRO A 8 -8.88 -5.73 -14.06
C PRO A 8 -9.77 -6.92 -13.69
N GLY A 9 -10.09 -7.06 -12.39
CA GLY A 9 -10.88 -8.18 -11.86
C GLY A 9 -10.08 -9.44 -11.53
N CYS A 10 -8.77 -9.48 -11.81
CA CYS A 10 -7.89 -10.57 -11.38
C CYS A 10 -7.75 -10.59 -9.84
N VAL A 11 -7.87 -11.76 -9.24
CA VAL A 11 -7.65 -11.97 -7.79
C VAL A 11 -6.27 -12.58 -7.58
N VAL A 12 -5.48 -11.95 -6.71
CA VAL A 12 -4.14 -12.42 -6.34
C VAL A 12 -4.09 -12.62 -4.84
N SER A 13 -3.62 -13.79 -4.40
CA SER A 13 -3.29 -14.01 -2.99
C SER A 13 -2.01 -13.27 -2.65
N VAL A 14 -2.04 -12.42 -1.63
CA VAL A 14 -0.94 -11.54 -1.26
C VAL A 14 -0.72 -11.53 0.25
N ARG A 15 0.50 -11.14 0.65
CA ARG A 15 0.85 -10.77 2.03
C ARG A 15 1.38 -9.35 2.05
N THR A 16 1.07 -8.59 3.10
CA THR A 16 1.57 -7.21 3.24
C THR A 16 3.01 -7.19 3.71
N ILE A 17 3.76 -6.17 3.29
CA ILE A 17 5.12 -5.87 3.74
C ILE A 17 5.24 -4.46 4.33
N GLY A 18 4.16 -3.67 4.31
CA GLY A 18 4.15 -2.30 4.79
C GLY A 18 2.96 -1.52 4.26
N MET A 19 2.89 -0.24 4.60
CA MET A 19 1.77 0.62 4.23
C MET A 19 2.24 2.06 4.03
N LEU A 20 1.74 2.73 3.00
CA LEU A 20 1.89 4.16 2.81
C LEU A 20 0.74 4.86 3.52
N ARG A 21 1.04 5.62 4.57
CA ARG A 21 0.06 6.45 5.28
C ARG A 21 -0.02 7.84 4.68
N MET A 22 -1.24 8.23 4.32
CA MET A 22 -1.51 9.54 3.74
C MET A 22 -2.96 9.95 3.96
N SER A 23 -3.26 11.20 3.68
CA SER A 23 -4.62 11.72 3.72
C SER A 23 -4.89 12.57 2.49
N ASP A 24 -6.14 12.57 2.04
CA ASP A 24 -6.61 13.40 0.94
C ASP A 24 -7.82 14.25 1.38
N GLU A 25 -8.50 14.87 0.43
CA GLU A 25 -9.68 15.70 0.66
C GLU A 25 -10.82 14.99 1.43
N ALA A 26 -10.87 13.66 1.41
CA ALA A 26 -11.91 12.85 2.03
C ALA A 26 -11.49 12.24 3.38
N GLY A 27 -10.24 12.44 3.81
CA GLY A 27 -9.70 11.94 5.08
C GLY A 27 -8.51 10.99 4.88
N GLY A 28 -8.38 9.98 5.75
CA GLY A 28 -7.29 9.00 5.67
C GLY A 28 -7.42 8.10 4.44
N ASP A 29 -6.30 7.90 3.73
CA ASP A 29 -6.21 7.12 2.49
C ASP A 29 -4.97 6.22 2.49
N ASP A 30 -4.93 5.30 3.45
CA ASP A 30 -3.81 4.38 3.63
C ASP A 30 -3.74 3.32 2.52
N LYS A 31 -2.53 3.02 2.04
CA LYS A 31 -2.30 2.06 0.94
C LYS A 31 -1.37 0.95 1.39
N LEU A 32 -1.90 -0.27 1.47
CA LEU A 32 -1.10 -1.46 1.75
C LEU A 32 -0.17 -1.76 0.57
N LEU A 33 1.11 -1.96 0.86
CA LEU A 33 2.06 -2.53 -0.07
C LEU A 33 2.20 -4.03 0.21
N CYS A 34 2.01 -4.84 -0.83
CA CYS A 34 1.94 -6.29 -0.69
C CYS A 34 2.84 -6.99 -1.70
N VAL A 35 3.14 -8.26 -1.47
CA VAL A 35 3.82 -9.19 -2.41
C VAL A 35 2.98 -10.45 -2.61
N ALA A 36 3.20 -11.19 -3.69
CA ALA A 36 2.49 -12.45 -3.93
C ALA A 36 2.74 -13.45 -2.78
N ALA A 37 1.67 -14.02 -2.23
CA ALA A 37 1.79 -15.00 -1.16
C ALA A 37 2.21 -16.38 -1.71
N GLY A 38 3.11 -17.06 -1.00
CA GLY A 38 3.59 -18.41 -1.37
C GLY A 38 4.57 -18.45 -2.55
N ASP A 39 4.98 -17.31 -3.09
CA ASP A 39 6.02 -17.24 -4.12
C ASP A 39 7.40 -17.12 -3.48
N ILE A 40 8.19 -18.21 -3.58
CA ILE A 40 9.54 -18.29 -3.02
C ILE A 40 10.47 -17.18 -3.52
N ARG A 41 10.19 -16.62 -4.70
CA ARG A 41 10.98 -15.52 -5.28
C ARG A 41 10.79 -14.21 -4.50
N LYS A 42 9.76 -14.12 -3.66
CA LYS A 42 9.42 -12.95 -2.85
C LYS A 42 9.69 -13.16 -1.35
N ASP A 43 10.20 -14.31 -0.92
CA ASP A 43 10.37 -14.65 0.50
C ASP A 43 11.24 -13.66 1.28
N TYR A 44 12.24 -13.06 0.63
CA TYR A 44 13.12 -12.07 1.25
C TYR A 44 12.45 -10.72 1.53
N LEU A 45 11.30 -10.44 0.90
CA LEU A 45 10.57 -9.19 1.08
C LEU A 45 9.60 -9.37 2.24
N THR A 46 10.01 -9.05 3.46
CA THR A 46 9.22 -9.27 4.69
C THR A 46 8.73 -7.97 5.32
N ASP A 47 9.46 -6.87 5.10
CA ASP A 47 9.19 -5.54 5.66
C ASP A 47 9.52 -4.46 4.61
N ILE A 48 9.09 -3.23 4.84
CA ILE A 48 9.19 -2.14 3.88
C ILE A 48 10.65 -1.79 3.57
N LYS A 49 11.53 -1.98 4.56
CA LYS A 49 12.98 -1.76 4.47
C LYS A 49 13.69 -2.77 3.55
N ASP A 50 13.03 -3.87 3.19
CA ASP A 50 13.60 -4.88 2.29
C ASP A 50 13.51 -4.43 0.82
N LEU A 51 12.78 -3.33 0.55
CA LEU A 51 12.72 -2.70 -0.76
C LEU A 51 13.76 -1.58 -0.92
N PRO A 52 14.30 -1.38 -2.13
CA PRO A 52 15.10 -0.21 -2.44
C PRO A 52 14.33 1.08 -2.19
N SER A 53 14.98 2.07 -1.58
CA SER A 53 14.35 3.36 -1.28
C SER A 53 13.83 4.10 -2.52
N PHE A 54 14.49 3.94 -3.68
CA PHE A 54 14.04 4.60 -4.91
C PHE A 54 12.63 4.13 -5.33
N GLU A 55 12.32 2.85 -5.13
CA GLU A 55 11.03 2.27 -5.50
C GLU A 55 9.93 2.75 -4.55
N LEU A 56 10.25 2.85 -3.26
CA LEU A 56 9.35 3.43 -2.25
C LEU A 56 9.06 4.91 -2.53
N GLU A 57 10.07 5.68 -2.90
CA GLU A 57 9.91 7.10 -3.22
C GLU A 57 9.17 7.31 -4.55
N GLU A 58 9.37 6.44 -5.55
CA GLU A 58 8.62 6.48 -6.81
C GLU A 58 7.11 6.26 -6.56
N ILE A 59 6.74 5.23 -5.80
CA ILE A 59 5.34 4.94 -5.44
C ILE A 59 4.74 6.11 -4.65
N LYS A 60 5.47 6.62 -3.65
CA LYS A 60 5.03 7.77 -2.86
C LYS A 60 4.82 9.00 -3.73
N HIS A 61 5.78 9.31 -4.60
CA HIS A 61 5.73 10.47 -5.48
C HIS A 61 4.50 10.41 -6.39
N PHE A 62 4.21 9.25 -6.98
CA PHE A 62 3.01 9.06 -7.80
C PHE A 62 1.74 9.50 -7.04
N PHE A 63 1.52 8.99 -5.83
CA PHE A 63 0.33 9.33 -5.05
C PHE A 63 0.32 10.78 -4.58
N GLN A 64 1.47 11.40 -4.36
CA GLN A 64 1.55 12.82 -3.99
C GLN A 64 1.15 13.76 -5.11
N VAL A 65 1.37 13.39 -6.38
CA VAL A 65 1.23 14.33 -7.50
C VAL A 65 0.11 14.01 -8.48
N TYR A 66 -0.40 12.78 -8.55
CA TYR A 66 -1.31 12.38 -9.64
C TYR A 66 -2.62 13.18 -9.68
N LYS A 67 -3.08 13.68 -8.54
CA LYS A 67 -4.28 14.53 -8.39
C LYS A 67 -4.00 16.04 -8.56
N SER A 68 -2.76 16.48 -8.79
CA SER A 68 -2.38 17.91 -8.71
C SER A 68 -3.14 18.83 -9.67
N LEU A 69 -3.69 18.29 -10.76
CA LEU A 69 -4.47 19.04 -11.74
C LEU A 69 -5.99 18.84 -11.59
N GLU A 70 -6.42 18.02 -10.63
CA GLU A 70 -7.83 17.81 -10.34
C GLU A 70 -8.36 18.96 -9.46
N PRO A 71 -9.43 19.67 -9.87
CA PRO A 71 -9.96 20.78 -9.08
C PRO A 71 -10.37 20.36 -7.68
N ASN A 72 -9.93 21.12 -6.68
CA ASN A 72 -10.24 20.91 -5.25
C ASN A 72 -9.70 19.61 -4.64
N LYS A 73 -8.74 18.93 -5.28
CA LYS A 73 -8.07 17.77 -4.68
C LYS A 73 -6.69 18.15 -4.15
N ALA A 74 -6.35 17.56 -3.01
CA ALA A 74 -5.06 17.75 -2.37
C ALA A 74 -4.68 16.48 -1.63
N VAL A 75 -3.38 16.23 -1.59
CA VAL A 75 -2.79 15.08 -0.90
C VAL A 75 -1.84 15.60 0.16
N HIS A 76 -1.90 15.03 1.36
CA HIS A 76 -1.12 15.41 2.52
C HIS A 76 -0.41 14.20 3.14
N GLY A 77 0.83 14.40 3.60
CA GLY A 77 1.64 13.36 4.22
C GLY A 77 2.35 12.44 3.21
N GLY A 78 2.40 11.16 3.52
CA GLY A 78 3.12 10.14 2.75
C GLY A 78 4.27 9.55 3.55
N ASP A 79 3.95 8.81 4.61
CA ASP A 79 4.92 8.12 5.44
C ASP A 79 4.79 6.61 5.28
N TRP A 80 5.91 5.96 4.98
CA TRP A 80 5.99 4.51 4.96
C TRP A 80 6.03 3.99 6.40
N VAL A 81 5.15 3.03 6.71
CA VAL A 81 5.15 2.29 7.97
C VAL A 81 5.42 0.81 7.73
N ASP A 82 5.92 0.16 8.78
CA ASP A 82 6.35 -1.23 8.75
C ASP A 82 5.21 -2.23 8.52
N GLN A 83 5.60 -3.47 8.28
CA GLN A 83 4.68 -4.58 8.05
C GLN A 83 3.69 -4.78 9.21
N ARG A 84 4.13 -4.60 10.46
CA ARG A 84 3.27 -4.79 11.64
C ARG A 84 2.15 -3.75 11.69
N ALA A 85 2.47 -2.48 11.47
CA ALA A 85 1.47 -1.42 11.41
C ALA A 85 0.45 -1.65 10.29
N ALA A 86 0.88 -2.25 9.17
CA ALA A 86 -0.01 -2.65 8.08
C ALA A 86 -0.95 -3.80 8.50
N GLU A 87 -0.44 -4.82 9.19
CA GLU A 87 -1.27 -5.93 9.72
C GLU A 87 -2.28 -5.46 10.77
N GLU A 88 -1.90 -4.54 11.65
CA GLU A 88 -2.80 -3.94 12.64
C GLU A 88 -3.99 -3.27 11.94
N GLU A 89 -3.74 -2.51 10.88
CA GLU A 89 -4.80 -1.85 10.10
C GLU A 89 -5.67 -2.85 9.34
N ILE A 90 -5.09 -3.90 8.75
CA ILE A 90 -5.85 -5.00 8.12
C ILE A 90 -6.81 -5.63 9.13
N ASN A 91 -6.32 -5.97 10.32
CA ASN A 91 -7.13 -6.61 11.36
C ASN A 91 -8.22 -5.68 11.88
N ALA A 92 -7.91 -4.40 12.11
CA ALA A 92 -8.88 -3.40 12.53
C ALA A 92 -9.98 -3.20 11.47
N SER A 93 -9.58 -3.08 10.19
CA SER A 93 -10.50 -2.99 9.05
C SER A 93 -11.39 -4.23 8.94
N TYR A 94 -10.83 -5.42 9.07
CA TYR A 94 -11.59 -6.67 9.01
C TYR A 94 -12.56 -6.82 10.19
N ALA A 95 -12.17 -6.37 11.38
CA ALA A 95 -13.07 -6.34 12.54
C ALA A 95 -14.23 -5.36 12.37
N ARG A 96 -14.01 -4.20 11.74
CA ARG A 96 -15.08 -3.26 11.37
C ARG A 96 -16.01 -3.88 10.33
N PHE A 97 -15.46 -4.52 9.30
CA PHE A 97 -16.25 -5.22 8.28
C PHE A 97 -17.17 -6.28 8.87
N LYS A 98 -16.68 -7.10 9.81
CA LYS A 98 -17.48 -8.14 10.48
C LYS A 98 -18.60 -7.64 11.38
N LYS A 99 -18.56 -6.38 11.82
CA LYS A 99 -19.61 -5.78 12.66
C LYS A 99 -20.82 -5.30 11.84
N HIS A 100 -20.66 -5.22 10.53
CA HIS A 100 -21.71 -4.89 9.57
C HIS A 100 -22.21 -6.16 8.88
#